data_AF-A0A538R980-F1
#
_entry.id   AF-A0A538R980-F1
#
_cell.length_a   1.000
_cell.length_b   1.000
_cell.length_c   1.000
_cell.angle_alpha   90.00
_cell.angle_beta   90.00
_cell.angle_gamma   90.00
#
_symmetry.space_group_name_H-M   'P 1'
#
loop_
_entity.id
_entity.type
_entity.pdbx_description
1 polymer ?
#
loop_
_entity_poly.entity_id
_entity_poly.type
_entity_poly.pdbx_seq_one_letter_code
_entity_poly.pdbx_strand_id
1 'polypeptide(L)'
;MSTAPQARPQERLVMDAGDIARAVTRIAHEILERNKGVQALALVGIRTGGVHLAHRLVRRIQEIEAAAVPIGELDITLYRDDLSLRKEQPILRKTSVPFDISDKIIVLVDDVLFTGRTIRAAMDGLIDLGRPAEIQLAVLVDRGHRQLPIKATYIGKNIPTSREEKIQVLLEEEGEDDRVVIFKA
;
A
#
# COMPACT_ATOMS: atom_id res chain seq x y z
N MET A 1 -9.17 42.14 0.44
CA MET A 1 -10.08 41.21 1.14
C MET A 1 -9.26 40.00 1.55
N SER A 2 -8.95 39.91 2.85
CA SER A 2 -8.11 38.83 3.41
C SER A 2 -8.97 37.59 3.60
N THR A 3 -8.67 36.51 2.88
CA THR A 3 -9.29 35.20 3.08
C THR A 3 -8.78 34.61 4.40
N ALA A 4 -9.66 34.51 5.40
CA ALA A 4 -9.36 33.81 6.64
C ALA A 4 -8.89 32.38 6.35
N PRO A 5 -7.88 31.85 7.08
CA PRO A 5 -7.51 30.46 6.94
C PRO A 5 -8.70 29.58 7.33
N GLN A 6 -9.17 28.75 6.39
CA GLN A 6 -10.18 27.73 6.69
C GLN A 6 -9.65 26.84 7.82
N ALA A 7 -10.44 26.67 8.88
CA ALA A 7 -10.08 25.80 9.98
C ALA A 7 -9.82 24.39 9.43
N ARG A 8 -8.61 23.86 9.63
CA ARG A 8 -8.30 22.48 9.23
C ARG A 8 -9.31 21.56 9.92
N PRO A 9 -9.87 20.56 9.23
CA PRO A 9 -10.68 19.53 9.87
C PRO A 9 -9.95 19.00 11.11
N GLN A 10 -10.69 18.63 12.15
CA GLN A 10 -10.08 18.08 13.36
C GLN A 10 -9.41 16.73 13.02
N GLU A 11 -8.10 16.79 12.80
CA GLU A 11 -7.25 15.63 12.55
C GLU A 11 -6.98 14.90 13.86
N ARG A 12 -7.14 13.58 13.85
CA ARG A 12 -6.81 12.71 14.98
C ARG A 12 -5.69 11.77 14.59
N LEU A 13 -4.59 11.81 15.34
CA LEU A 13 -3.47 10.87 15.21
C LEU A 13 -3.96 9.46 15.54
N VAL A 14 -3.69 8.50 14.65
CA VAL A 14 -4.05 7.09 14.85
C VAL A 14 -2.84 6.15 14.83
N MET A 15 -1.74 6.55 14.20
CA MET A 15 -0.43 5.90 14.30
C MET A 15 0.66 6.97 14.27
N ASP A 16 1.61 6.89 15.19
CA ASP A 16 2.86 7.66 15.14
C ASP A 16 3.97 6.88 14.40
N ALA A 17 5.15 7.48 14.26
CA ALA A 17 6.31 6.85 13.62
C ALA A 17 6.69 5.50 14.27
N GLY A 18 6.61 5.41 15.60
CA GLY A 18 6.88 4.18 16.34
C GLY A 18 5.85 3.08 16.04
N ASP A 19 4.57 3.44 15.93
CA ASP A 19 3.50 2.54 15.53
C ASP A 19 3.71 2.01 14.10
N ILE A 20 4.07 2.89 13.16
CA ILE A 20 4.35 2.50 11.77
C ILE A 20 5.55 1.54 11.72
N ALA A 21 6.65 1.87 12.39
CA ALA A 21 7.84 1.02 12.42
C ALA A 21 7.56 -0.37 13.02
N ARG A 22 6.77 -0.45 14.11
CA ARG A 22 6.32 -1.72 14.70
C ARG A 22 5.43 -2.50 13.74
N ALA A 23 4.48 -1.84 13.08
CA ALA A 23 3.59 -2.47 12.12
C ALA A 23 4.35 -3.06 10.92
N VAL A 24 5.28 -2.30 10.33
CA VAL A 24 6.15 -2.76 9.23
C VAL A 24 6.99 -3.97 9.67
N THR A 25 7.57 -3.91 10.88
CA THR A 25 8.35 -5.04 11.43
C THR A 25 7.49 -6.30 11.57
N ARG A 26 6.28 -6.17 12.12
CA ARG A 26 5.37 -7.31 12.27
C ARG A 26 4.94 -7.89 10.93
N ILE A 27 4.57 -7.04 9.96
CA ILE A 27 4.22 -7.49 8.60
C ILE A 27 5.40 -8.24 7.96
N ALA A 28 6.63 -7.76 8.12
CA ALA A 28 7.82 -8.45 7.59
C ALA A 28 7.97 -9.87 8.17
N HIS A 29 7.81 -10.05 9.48
CA HIS A 29 7.81 -11.38 10.09
C HIS A 29 6.66 -12.26 9.58
N GLU A 30 5.44 -11.74 9.50
CA GLU A 30 4.28 -12.49 9.01
C GLU A 30 4.48 -12.96 7.54
N ILE A 31 5.05 -12.11 6.69
CA ILE A 31 5.41 -12.46 5.30
C ILE A 31 6.41 -13.62 5.28
N LEU A 32 7.46 -13.55 6.09
CA LEU A 32 8.50 -14.56 6.14
C LEU A 32 7.99 -15.91 6.67
N GLU A 33 7.24 -15.88 7.76
CA GLU A 33 6.66 -17.08 8.37
C GLU A 33 5.70 -17.79 7.42
N ARG A 34 4.81 -17.03 6.76
CA ARG A 34 3.84 -17.62 5.82
C ARG A 34 4.51 -18.23 4.59
N ASN A 35 5.53 -17.56 4.05
CA ASN A 35 6.17 -17.95 2.81
C ASN A 35 7.40 -18.87 3.00
N LYS A 36 7.73 -19.20 4.25
CA LYS A 36 8.87 -20.05 4.64
C LYS A 36 10.20 -19.49 4.12
N GLY A 37 10.39 -18.19 4.30
CA GLY A 37 11.55 -17.44 3.82
C GLY A 37 11.27 -16.69 2.51
N VAL A 38 12.34 -16.42 1.75
CA VAL A 38 12.30 -15.46 0.62
C VAL A 38 12.45 -16.06 -0.78
N GLN A 39 12.70 -17.37 -0.92
CA GLN A 39 13.16 -17.97 -2.20
C GLN A 39 12.27 -17.66 -3.40
N ALA A 40 10.94 -17.69 -3.24
CA ALA A 40 9.97 -17.42 -4.29
C ALA A 40 9.26 -16.07 -4.14
N LEU A 41 9.69 -15.24 -3.19
CA LEU A 41 9.00 -14.03 -2.79
C LEU A 41 9.42 -12.82 -3.63
N ALA A 42 8.47 -11.95 -3.97
CA ALA A 42 8.74 -10.60 -4.43
C ALA A 42 7.68 -9.61 -3.91
N LEU A 43 8.06 -8.35 -3.73
CA LEU A 43 7.15 -7.29 -3.29
C LEU A 43 6.87 -6.32 -4.44
N VAL A 44 5.62 -5.88 -4.58
CA VAL A 44 5.22 -4.89 -5.57
C VAL A 44 4.43 -3.78 -4.88
N GLY A 45 5.00 -2.59 -4.82
CA GLY A 45 4.35 -1.40 -4.26
C GLY A 45 3.36 -0.78 -5.24
N ILE A 46 2.20 -0.38 -4.73
CA ILE A 46 1.14 0.28 -5.51
C ILE A 46 1.13 1.76 -5.16
N ARG A 47 1.16 2.65 -6.17
CA ARG A 47 1.15 4.12 -5.99
C ARG A 47 2.31 4.63 -5.10
N THR A 48 2.30 5.90 -4.66
CA THR A 48 3.41 6.47 -3.86
C THR A 48 3.58 5.79 -2.50
N GLY A 49 2.53 5.81 -1.66
CA GLY A 49 2.62 5.31 -0.28
C GLY A 49 2.93 3.81 -0.21
N GLY A 50 2.30 3.00 -1.07
CA GLY A 50 2.58 1.57 -1.16
C GLY A 50 4.00 1.25 -1.62
N VAL A 51 4.59 2.06 -2.52
CA VAL A 51 5.99 1.91 -2.95
C VAL A 51 6.96 2.18 -1.79
N HIS A 52 6.79 3.28 -1.06
CA HIS A 52 7.63 3.56 0.11
C HIS A 52 7.54 2.45 1.16
N LEU A 53 6.33 1.97 1.46
CA LEU A 53 6.13 0.86 2.39
C LEU A 53 6.75 -0.46 1.88
N ALA A 54 6.69 -0.74 0.58
CA ALA A 54 7.35 -1.91 -0.02
C ALA A 54 8.86 -1.85 0.18
N HIS A 55 9.49 -0.69 -0.04
CA HIS A 55 10.92 -0.50 0.21
C HIS A 55 11.29 -0.71 1.69
N ARG A 56 10.50 -0.16 2.61
CA ARG A 56 10.68 -0.38 4.05
C ARG A 56 10.56 -1.85 4.43
N LEU A 57 9.60 -2.57 3.86
CA LEU A 57 9.42 -4.01 4.09
C LEU A 57 10.60 -4.83 3.56
N VAL A 58 11.07 -4.55 2.34
CA VAL A 58 12.24 -5.24 1.77
C VAL A 58 13.48 -5.04 2.63
N ARG A 59 13.74 -3.80 3.07
CA ARG A 59 14.84 -3.51 4.00
C ARG A 59 14.69 -4.31 5.29
N ARG A 60 13.48 -4.35 5.85
CA ARG A 60 13.22 -5.06 7.11
C ARG A 60 13.39 -6.56 6.97
N ILE A 61 12.92 -7.15 5.87
CA ILE A 61 13.12 -8.56 5.54
C ILE A 61 14.60 -8.87 5.39
N GLN A 62 15.35 -8.01 4.69
CA GLN A 62 16.79 -8.17 4.51
C GLN A 62 17.55 -8.12 5.85
N GLU A 63 17.14 -7.27 6.79
CA GLU A 63 17.69 -7.23 8.15
C GLU A 63 17.43 -8.54 8.93
N ILE A 64 16.31 -9.22 8.68
CA ILE A 64 15.90 -10.44 9.40
C ILE A 64 16.56 -11.70 8.80
N GLU A 65 16.50 -11.87 7.48
CA GLU A 65 16.92 -13.10 6.77
C GLU A 65 18.29 -12.98 6.08
N ALA A 66 18.92 -11.80 6.11
CA ALA A 66 20.15 -11.49 5.37
C ALA A 66 20.05 -11.78 3.86
N ALA A 67 18.85 -11.72 3.29
CA ALA A 67 18.56 -12.06 1.90
C ALA A 67 17.80 -10.92 1.19
N ALA A 68 18.13 -10.71 -0.08
CA ALA A 68 17.47 -9.71 -0.91
C ALA A 68 16.14 -10.24 -1.46
N VAL A 69 15.11 -9.39 -1.43
CA VAL A 69 13.80 -9.68 -2.02
C VAL A 69 13.61 -8.76 -3.23
N PRO A 70 13.28 -9.29 -4.43
CA PRO A 70 12.94 -8.47 -5.58
C PRO A 70 11.79 -7.51 -5.26
N ILE A 71 11.93 -6.26 -5.72
CA ILE A 71 10.94 -5.20 -5.54
C ILE A 71 10.57 -4.57 -6.88
N GLY A 72 9.28 -4.30 -7.04
CA GLY A 72 8.73 -3.59 -8.19
C GLY A 72 7.73 -2.54 -7.77
N GLU A 73 7.35 -1.71 -8.72
CA GLU A 73 6.40 -0.62 -8.57
C GLU A 73 5.34 -0.73 -9.65
N LEU A 74 4.07 -0.65 -9.27
CA LEU A 74 2.95 -0.73 -10.19
C LEU A 74 2.14 0.56 -10.16
N ASP A 75 2.13 1.28 -11.29
CA ASP A 75 1.20 2.36 -11.49
C ASP A 75 -0.10 1.83 -12.11
N ILE A 76 -1.16 1.86 -11.30
CA ILE A 76 -2.49 1.41 -11.68
C ILE A 76 -3.37 2.52 -12.23
N THR A 77 -2.80 3.70 -12.52
CA THR A 77 -3.57 4.88 -12.90
C THR A 77 -4.44 4.64 -14.14
N LEU A 78 -3.97 3.85 -15.12
CA LEU A 78 -4.73 3.46 -16.32
C LEU A 78 -5.80 2.39 -16.09
N TYR A 79 -5.74 1.66 -14.98
CA TYR A 79 -6.60 0.51 -14.69
C TYR A 79 -7.83 0.88 -13.86
N ARG A 80 -8.01 2.16 -13.53
CA ARG A 80 -9.14 2.58 -12.71
C ARG A 80 -10.41 2.68 -13.55
N ASP A 81 -11.46 2.07 -13.03
CA ASP A 81 -12.79 2.07 -13.61
C ASP A 81 -13.49 3.43 -13.54
N ASP A 82 -12.97 4.38 -12.75
CA ASP A 82 -13.48 5.74 -12.60
C ASP A 82 -12.79 6.78 -13.51
N LEU A 83 -11.87 6.36 -14.40
CA LEU A 83 -11.13 7.28 -15.29
C LEU A 83 -12.04 8.14 -16.17
N SER A 84 -13.15 7.58 -16.66
CA SER A 84 -14.11 8.30 -17.50
C SER A 84 -14.91 9.38 -16.75
N LEU A 85 -14.88 9.37 -15.41
CA LEU A 85 -15.62 10.30 -14.56
C LEU A 85 -14.77 11.48 -14.07
N ARG A 86 -13.45 11.46 -14.29
CA ARG A 86 -12.52 12.50 -13.80
C ARG A 86 -12.31 13.58 -14.86
N LYS A 87 -12.41 14.86 -14.46
CA LYS A 87 -12.18 16.03 -15.33
C LYS A 87 -10.70 16.34 -15.60
N GLU A 88 -9.79 15.80 -14.78
CA GLU A 88 -8.35 16.05 -14.87
C GLU A 88 -7.63 14.89 -15.54
N GLN A 89 -6.63 15.20 -16.38
CA GLN A 89 -5.80 14.16 -16.98
C GLN A 89 -5.01 13.41 -15.90
N PRO A 90 -5.08 12.07 -15.87
CA PRO A 90 -4.32 11.28 -14.92
C PRO A 90 -2.81 11.45 -15.16
N ILE A 91 -2.06 11.72 -14.09
CA ILE A 91 -0.60 11.72 -14.14
C ILE A 91 -0.13 10.27 -14.18
N LEU A 92 0.35 9.84 -15.35
CA LEU A 92 0.94 8.52 -15.53
C LEU A 92 2.32 8.48 -14.88
N ARG A 93 2.51 7.51 -14.00
CA ARG A 93 3.80 7.11 -13.46
C ARG A 93 4.25 5.83 -14.15
N LYS A 94 5.55 5.55 -14.03
CA LYS A 94 6.16 4.40 -14.68
C LYS A 94 5.96 3.16 -13.81
N THR A 95 5.28 2.15 -14.36
CA THR A 95 5.36 0.78 -13.84
C THR A 95 6.77 0.23 -14.07
N SER A 96 7.37 -0.33 -13.02
CA SER A 96 8.72 -0.88 -13.06
C SER A 96 8.79 -2.16 -12.23
N VAL A 97 8.70 -3.31 -12.89
CA VAL A 97 8.85 -4.63 -12.29
C VAL A 97 10.05 -5.32 -12.96
N PRO A 98 11.28 -5.13 -12.45
CA PRO A 98 12.51 -5.54 -13.13
C PRO A 98 12.86 -7.02 -12.92
N PHE A 99 11.84 -7.88 -12.81
CA PHE A 99 11.97 -9.31 -12.59
C PHE A 99 10.78 -10.05 -13.21
N ASP A 100 10.97 -11.32 -13.56
CA ASP A 100 9.88 -12.18 -13.98
C ASP A 100 9.00 -12.52 -12.77
N ILE A 101 7.71 -12.23 -12.88
CA ILE A 101 6.72 -12.52 -11.82
C ILE A 101 6.21 -13.96 -11.88
N SER A 102 6.50 -14.68 -12.96
CA SER A 102 5.95 -16.02 -13.21
C SER A 102 6.38 -16.99 -12.12
N ASP A 103 5.43 -17.79 -11.64
CA ASP A 103 5.61 -18.77 -10.56
C ASP A 103 6.10 -18.20 -9.21
N LYS A 104 6.17 -16.87 -9.05
CA LYS A 104 6.52 -16.21 -7.78
C LYS A 104 5.31 -15.98 -6.91
N ILE A 105 5.56 -15.88 -5.60
CA ILE A 105 4.63 -15.32 -4.63
C ILE A 105 4.82 -13.81 -4.62
N ILE A 106 3.81 -13.08 -5.09
CA ILE A 106 3.85 -11.61 -5.17
C ILE A 106 3.06 -11.03 -4.00
N VAL A 107 3.72 -10.25 -3.15
CA VAL A 107 3.05 -9.44 -2.12
C VAL A 107 2.83 -8.05 -2.68
N LEU A 108 1.58 -7.73 -3.02
CA LEU A 108 1.16 -6.36 -3.30
C LEU A 108 1.20 -5.54 -2.01
N VAL A 109 1.71 -4.32 -2.08
CA VAL A 109 1.82 -3.42 -0.92
C VAL A 109 1.08 -2.13 -1.20
N ASP A 110 0.14 -1.77 -0.32
CA ASP A 110 -0.64 -0.53 -0.36
C ASP A 110 -0.62 0.16 1.00
N ASP A 111 -0.86 1.47 1.04
CA ASP A 111 -0.89 2.22 2.29
C ASP A 111 -2.22 2.00 3.05
N VAL A 112 -3.35 2.14 2.36
CA VAL A 112 -4.69 2.09 2.94
C VAL A 112 -5.64 1.23 2.10
N LEU A 113 -6.11 0.13 2.67
CA LEU A 113 -7.16 -0.69 2.07
C LEU A 113 -8.56 -0.13 2.39
N PHE A 114 -9.24 0.37 1.35
CA PHE A 114 -10.60 0.93 1.44
C PHE A 114 -11.62 0.11 0.64
N THR A 115 -12.04 0.56 -0.56
CA THR A 115 -13.08 -0.14 -1.35
C THR A 115 -12.58 -1.44 -1.99
N GLY A 116 -11.26 -1.58 -2.15
CA GLY A 116 -10.61 -2.69 -2.86
C GLY A 116 -10.35 -2.43 -4.35
N ARG A 117 -10.86 -1.34 -4.94
CA ARG A 117 -10.72 -1.07 -6.39
C ARG A 117 -9.27 -0.87 -6.83
N THR A 118 -8.45 -0.20 -6.02
CA THR A 118 -7.00 -0.08 -6.22
C THR A 118 -6.34 -1.44 -6.37
N ILE A 119 -6.66 -2.37 -5.47
CA ILE A 119 -6.07 -3.71 -5.47
C ILE A 119 -6.56 -4.54 -6.65
N ARG A 120 -7.84 -4.45 -7.01
CA ARG A 120 -8.37 -5.11 -8.22
C ARG A 120 -7.61 -4.65 -9.47
N ALA A 121 -7.42 -3.36 -9.63
CA ALA A 121 -6.65 -2.78 -10.73
C ALA A 121 -5.17 -3.21 -10.69
N ALA A 122 -4.58 -3.32 -9.50
CA ALA A 122 -3.22 -3.83 -9.33
C ALA A 122 -3.08 -5.31 -9.72
N MET A 123 -4.06 -6.15 -9.40
CA MET A 123 -4.08 -7.55 -9.82
C MET A 123 -4.16 -7.65 -11.34
N ASP A 124 -5.01 -6.85 -12.00
CA ASP A 124 -5.11 -6.84 -13.47
C ASP A 124 -3.76 -6.44 -14.09
N GLY A 125 -3.17 -5.33 -13.65
CA GLY A 125 -1.86 -4.88 -14.16
C GLY A 125 -0.72 -5.86 -13.87
N LEU A 126 -0.77 -6.59 -12.76
CA LEU A 126 0.20 -7.65 -12.48
C LEU A 126 0.02 -8.84 -13.42
N ILE A 127 -1.22 -9.27 -13.69
CA ILE A 127 -1.53 -10.38 -14.62
C ILE A 127 -1.11 -10.03 -16.06
N ASP A 128 -1.13 -8.76 -16.45
CA ASP A 128 -0.60 -8.35 -17.76
C ASP A 128 0.92 -8.58 -17.89
N LEU A 129 1.65 -8.61 -16.77
CA LEU A 129 3.11 -8.80 -16.74
C LEU A 129 3.55 -10.27 -16.67
N GLY A 130 2.66 -11.20 -16.30
CA GLY A 130 3.01 -12.61 -16.15
C GLY A 130 2.01 -13.42 -15.33
N ARG A 131 2.43 -14.57 -14.80
CA ARG A 131 1.55 -15.52 -14.09
C ARG A 131 2.13 -15.90 -12.72
N PRO A 132 1.88 -15.10 -11.66
CA PRO A 132 2.37 -15.43 -10.32
C PRO A 132 1.70 -16.70 -9.78
N ALA A 133 2.42 -17.44 -8.94
CA ALA A 133 1.88 -18.62 -8.25
C ALA A 133 0.85 -18.25 -7.19
N GLU A 134 1.07 -17.12 -6.49
CA GLU A 134 0.15 -16.58 -5.49
C GLU A 134 0.27 -15.05 -5.46
N ILE A 135 -0.87 -14.36 -5.28
CA ILE A 135 -0.90 -12.92 -5.01
C ILE A 135 -1.41 -12.73 -3.58
N GLN A 136 -0.58 -12.11 -2.76
CA GLN A 136 -0.88 -11.72 -1.39
C GLN A 136 -0.98 -10.20 -1.30
N LEU A 137 -1.56 -9.69 -0.21
CA LEU A 137 -1.73 -8.25 0.01
C LEU A 137 -1.27 -7.85 1.41
N ALA A 138 -0.31 -6.93 1.49
CA ALA A 138 0.10 -6.25 2.70
C ALA A 138 -0.39 -4.80 2.68
N VAL A 139 -1.03 -4.35 3.75
CA VAL A 139 -1.42 -2.95 3.91
C VAL A 139 -1.06 -2.40 5.27
N LEU A 140 -0.67 -1.12 5.33
CA LEU A 140 -0.43 -0.48 6.62
C LEU A 140 -1.75 -0.30 7.39
N VAL A 141 -2.80 0.18 6.73
CA VAL A 141 -4.11 0.39 7.34
C VAL A 141 -5.21 -0.32 6.58
N ASP A 142 -6.06 -1.03 7.31
CA ASP A 142 -7.37 -1.47 6.81
C ASP A 142 -8.47 -0.62 7.45
N ARG A 143 -9.21 0.11 6.62
CA ARG A 143 -10.32 0.97 7.08
C ARG A 143 -11.72 0.42 6.80
N GLY A 144 -11.83 -0.81 6.31
CA GLY A 144 -13.11 -1.44 5.95
C GLY A 144 -13.80 -0.84 4.72
N HIS A 145 -15.14 -0.90 4.70
CA HIS A 145 -16.01 -0.40 3.61
C HIS A 145 -15.75 -1.02 2.23
N ARG A 146 -15.44 -2.32 2.20
CA ARG A 146 -15.22 -3.07 0.97
C ARG A 146 -16.41 -2.97 0.02
N GLN A 147 -16.09 -2.81 -1.26
CA GLN A 147 -17.03 -2.91 -2.38
C GLN A 147 -16.70 -4.09 -3.29
N LEU A 148 -15.53 -4.70 -3.09
CA LEU A 148 -15.08 -5.92 -3.74
C LEU A 148 -14.70 -6.95 -2.66
N PRO A 149 -14.79 -8.25 -2.94
CA PRO A 149 -14.45 -9.32 -2.00
C PRO A 149 -12.93 -9.48 -1.83
N ILE A 150 -12.25 -8.39 -1.47
CA ILE A 150 -10.80 -8.29 -1.33
C ILE A 150 -10.46 -8.08 0.14
N LYS A 151 -9.59 -8.94 0.67
CA LYS A 151 -9.07 -8.85 2.03
C LYS A 151 -7.54 -8.84 1.98
N ALA A 152 -6.91 -8.05 2.84
CA ALA A 152 -5.47 -8.10 3.02
C ALA A 152 -5.05 -9.37 3.75
N THR A 153 -3.93 -9.92 3.32
CA THR A 153 -3.25 -11.03 4.00
C THR A 153 -2.54 -10.52 5.25
N TYR A 154 -1.92 -9.34 5.16
CA TYR A 154 -1.16 -8.71 6.24
C TYR A 154 -1.68 -7.30 6.48
N ILE A 155 -1.94 -6.95 7.74
CA ILE A 155 -2.53 -5.66 8.12
C ILE A 155 -1.71 -5.05 9.25
N GLY A 156 -1.26 -3.81 9.07
CA GLY A 156 -0.58 -3.03 10.11
C GLY A 156 -1.54 -2.62 11.23
N LYS A 157 -2.69 -2.03 10.88
CA LYS A 157 -3.73 -1.68 11.84
C LYS A 157 -5.12 -1.70 11.20
N ASN A 158 -6.08 -2.31 11.89
CA ASN A 158 -7.49 -2.16 11.55
C ASN A 158 -8.01 -0.89 12.23
N ILE A 159 -8.59 0.02 11.45
CA ILE A 159 -9.14 1.29 11.95
C ILE A 159 -10.59 1.37 11.50
N PRO A 160 -11.57 1.15 12.40
CA PRO A 160 -12.97 1.41 12.10
C PRO A 160 -13.17 2.89 11.75
N THR A 161 -13.77 3.16 10.59
CA THR A 161 -14.10 4.53 10.17
C THR A 161 -15.57 4.63 9.76
N SER A 162 -16.11 5.85 9.74
CA SER A 162 -17.30 6.17 8.93
C SER A 162 -16.93 6.31 7.45
N ARG A 163 -17.93 6.53 6.58
CA ARG A 163 -17.69 6.82 5.14
C ARG A 163 -17.22 8.26 4.91
N GLU A 164 -17.56 9.17 5.81
CA GLU A 164 -17.19 10.60 5.75
C GLU A 164 -15.76 10.85 6.25
N GLU A 165 -15.23 9.91 7.03
CA GLU A 165 -13.85 9.95 7.47
C GLU A 165 -12.89 9.55 6.35
N LYS A 166 -11.72 10.18 6.33
CA LYS A 166 -10.59 9.84 5.47
C LYS A 166 -9.40 9.45 6.33
N ILE A 167 -8.61 8.51 5.82
CA ILE A 167 -7.30 8.15 6.36
C ILE A 167 -6.26 8.81 5.46
N GLN A 168 -5.27 9.44 6.06
CA GLN A 168 -4.08 9.92 5.37
C GLN A 168 -2.86 9.32 6.05
N VAL A 169 -2.00 8.72 5.24
CA VAL A 169 -0.69 8.21 5.64
C VAL A 169 0.31 9.26 5.17
N LEU A 170 1.15 9.72 6.08
CA LEU A 170 2.25 10.64 5.81
C LEU A 170 3.55 9.92 6.14
N LEU A 171 4.51 9.97 5.22
CA LEU A 171 5.77 9.24 5.29
C LEU A 171 6.95 10.18 5.08
N GLU A 172 8.06 9.89 5.77
CA GLU A 172 9.33 10.62 5.66
C GLU A 172 9.86 10.73 4.22
N GLU A 173 9.65 9.71 3.39
CA GLU A 173 10.06 9.72 1.99
C GLU A 173 9.32 10.75 1.13
N GLU A 174 8.18 11.24 1.59
CA GLU A 174 7.42 12.33 0.95
C GLU A 174 7.71 13.71 1.58
N GLY A 175 8.67 13.81 2.50
CA GLY A 175 9.07 15.05 3.17
C GLY A 175 8.17 15.43 4.36
N GLU A 176 7.39 14.49 4.87
CA GLU A 176 6.49 14.66 6.02
C GLU A 176 7.00 13.87 7.23
N ASP A 177 6.45 14.07 8.43
CA ASP A 177 6.74 13.14 9.53
C ASP A 177 5.91 11.88 9.39
N ASP A 178 6.49 10.73 9.72
CA ASP A 178 5.80 9.45 9.79
C ASP A 178 4.59 9.50 10.74
N ARG A 179 3.38 9.50 10.18
CA ARG A 179 2.13 9.43 10.93
C ARG A 179 0.97 8.99 10.07
N VAL A 180 -0.03 8.42 10.72
CA VAL A 180 -1.34 8.19 10.13
C VAL A 180 -2.35 9.03 10.89
N VAL A 181 -3.16 9.78 10.15
CA VAL A 181 -4.24 10.61 10.71
C VAL A 181 -5.58 10.22 10.12
N ILE A 182 -6.64 10.44 10.91
CA ILE A 182 -8.03 10.36 10.48
C ILE A 182 -8.69 11.72 10.61
N PHE A 183 -9.47 12.13 9.62
CA PHE A 183 -10.20 13.40 9.62
C PHE A 183 -11.52 13.27 8.85
N LYS A 184 -12.47 14.17 9.13
CA LYS A 184 -13.72 14.27 8.34
C LYS A 184 -13.49 15.18 7.14
N ALA A 185 -13.95 14.71 5.98
CA ALA A 185 -13.83 15.44 4.72
C ALA A 185 -15.05 16.32 4.43
#